data_AF-A0A1V1NWY9-F1
#
_entry.id   AF-A0A1V1NWY9-F1
#
_cell.length_a   1.000
_cell.length_b   1.000
_cell.length_c   1.000
_cell.angle_alpha   90.00
_cell.angle_beta   90.00
_cell.angle_gamma   90.00
#
_symmetry.space_group_name_H-M   'P 1'
#
loop_
_entity.id
_entity.type
_entity.pdbx_description
1 polymer ?
#
loop_
_entity_poly.entity_id
_entity_poly.type
_entity_poly.pdbx_seq_one_letter_code
_entity_poly.pdbx_strand_id
1 'polypeptide(L)'
;MINENEILEAKDLDQWMDLAESRMPGNLYFLYEACFSGSFVAMLKNESMLDSKRIIMTSASNEDAHLLHEGALSFSYQFWASMFESPYVYFAFNQAQTMMQTYQTPQLDADGDGIANEKKDFLVYWAAWMYQYKKARYVRFLMHCHEY
;
A
#
# COMPACT_ATOMS: atom_id res chain seq x y z
N MET A 1 2.92 -23.58 -2.50
CA MET A 1 4.08 -22.71 -2.78
C MET A 1 4.13 -22.52 -4.27
N ILE A 2 4.26 -21.28 -4.73
CA ILE A 2 4.51 -20.99 -6.14
C ILE A 2 6.02 -21.04 -6.43
N ASN A 3 6.43 -21.41 -7.65
CA ASN A 3 7.83 -21.37 -8.10
C ASN A 3 8.01 -20.50 -9.37
N GLU A 4 9.26 -20.33 -9.80
CA GLU A 4 9.61 -19.45 -10.93
C GLU A 4 9.02 -19.87 -12.30
N ASN A 5 8.50 -21.08 -12.43
CA ASN A 5 7.90 -21.59 -13.66
C ASN A 5 6.36 -21.61 -13.62
N GLU A 6 5.76 -21.16 -12.53
CA GLU A 6 4.31 -21.13 -12.34
C GLU A 6 3.79 -19.70 -12.50
N ILE A 7 2.62 -19.58 -13.13
CA ILE A 7 1.92 -18.31 -13.26
C ILE A 7 0.94 -18.21 -12.09
N LEU A 8 1.02 -17.11 -11.33
CA LEU A 8 0.00 -16.79 -10.34
C LEU A 8 -1.14 -16.04 -11.02
N GLU A 9 -2.32 -16.65 -11.10
CA GLU A 9 -3.50 -15.93 -11.57
C GLU A 9 -3.97 -14.93 -10.50
N ALA A 10 -4.49 -13.78 -10.94
CA ALA A 10 -5.04 -12.77 -10.03
C ALA A 10 -6.15 -13.34 -9.13
N LYS A 11 -6.94 -14.29 -9.65
CA LYS A 11 -7.99 -15.00 -8.91
C LYS A 11 -7.41 -15.88 -7.79
N ASP A 12 -6.31 -16.57 -8.03
CA ASP A 12 -5.68 -17.39 -7.00
C ASP A 12 -5.06 -16.51 -5.91
N LEU A 13 -4.45 -15.39 -6.31
CA LEU A 13 -3.95 -14.38 -5.38
C LEU A 13 -5.07 -13.79 -4.51
N ASP A 14 -6.22 -13.46 -5.10
CA ASP A 14 -7.41 -12.96 -4.38
C ASP A 14 -7.84 -13.94 -3.27
N GLN A 15 -7.96 -15.23 -3.61
CA GLN A 15 -8.28 -16.28 -2.64
C GLN A 15 -7.24 -16.41 -1.52
N TRP A 16 -5.96 -16.19 -1.83
CA TRP A 16 -4.90 -16.21 -0.82
C TRP A 16 -4.99 -15.00 0.11
N MET A 17 -5.37 -13.83 -0.41
CA MET A 17 -5.58 -12.62 0.38
C MET A 17 -6.82 -12.75 1.28
N ASP A 18 -7.92 -13.31 0.78
CA ASP A 18 -9.12 -13.62 1.58
C ASP A 18 -8.76 -14.53 2.77
N LEU A 19 -7.96 -15.56 2.50
CA LEU A 19 -7.50 -16.48 3.53
C LEU A 19 -6.60 -15.78 4.56
N ALA A 20 -5.72 -14.88 4.11
CA ALA A 20 -4.85 -14.11 4.99
C ALA A 20 -5.66 -13.19 5.91
N GLU A 21 -6.64 -12.48 5.37
CA GLU A 21 -7.56 -11.60 6.12
C GLU A 21 -8.37 -12.37 7.17
N SER A 22 -8.85 -13.57 6.82
CA SER A 22 -9.59 -14.42 7.78
C SER A 22 -8.75 -14.87 8.99
N ARG A 23 -7.42 -14.76 8.91
CA ARG A 23 -6.47 -15.27 9.91
C ARG A 23 -5.71 -14.18 10.66
N MET A 24 -5.71 -12.95 10.17
CA MET A 24 -4.91 -11.86 10.72
C MET A 24 -5.81 -10.74 11.25
N PRO A 25 -5.63 -10.30 12.50
CA PRO A 25 -6.30 -9.09 12.98
C PRO A 25 -5.67 -7.85 12.33
N GLY A 26 -6.49 -6.88 11.94
CA GLY A 26 -6.03 -5.60 11.40
C GLY A 26 -6.13 -5.50 9.88
N ASN A 27 -5.41 -4.53 9.30
CA ASN A 27 -5.45 -4.27 7.87
C ASN A 27 -4.41 -5.11 7.12
N LEU A 28 -4.77 -5.60 5.94
CA LEU A 28 -3.85 -6.21 4.98
C LEU A 28 -3.39 -5.12 3.99
N TYR A 29 -2.10 -4.81 3.99
CA TYR A 29 -1.48 -3.91 3.01
C TYR A 29 -0.78 -4.74 1.94
N PHE A 30 -1.20 -4.59 0.70
CA PHE A 30 -0.61 -5.28 -0.46
C PHE A 30 0.06 -4.27 -1.37
N LEU A 31 1.37 -4.38 -1.52
CA LEU A 31 2.20 -3.57 -2.40
C LEU A 31 2.65 -4.45 -3.57
N TYR A 32 2.29 -4.10 -4.79
CA TYR A 32 2.62 -4.88 -5.98
C TYR A 32 3.41 -4.06 -7.00
N GLU A 33 4.65 -4.46 -7.26
CA GLU A 33 5.53 -3.82 -8.23
C GLU A 33 5.74 -4.72 -9.45
N ALA A 34 5.06 -4.38 -10.54
CA ALA A 34 5.13 -5.09 -11.81
C ALA A 34 4.54 -4.24 -12.94
N CYS A 35 4.96 -4.51 -14.18
CA CYS A 35 4.28 -3.99 -15.37
C CYS A 35 2.81 -4.43 -15.33
N PHE A 36 1.91 -3.52 -15.73
CA PHE A 36 0.46 -3.73 -15.77
C PHE A 36 -0.14 -4.12 -14.41
N SER A 37 0.56 -3.87 -13.30
CA SER A 37 0.13 -4.22 -11.95
C SER A 37 -1.24 -3.65 -11.58
N GLY A 38 -1.63 -2.49 -12.12
CA GLY A 38 -2.95 -1.90 -11.93
C GLY A 38 -4.11 -2.76 -12.42
N SER A 39 -3.87 -3.70 -13.34
CA SER A 39 -4.89 -4.67 -13.77
C SER A 39 -5.37 -5.60 -12.65
N PHE A 40 -4.61 -5.73 -11.56
CA PHE A 40 -4.98 -6.56 -10.41
C PHE A 40 -5.94 -5.85 -9.46
N VAL A 41 -6.06 -4.51 -9.49
CA VAL A 41 -6.88 -3.77 -8.51
C VAL A 41 -8.33 -4.27 -8.51
N ALA A 42 -8.99 -4.28 -9.68
CA ALA A 42 -10.37 -4.74 -9.80
C ALA A 42 -10.55 -6.24 -9.51
N MET A 43 -9.49 -7.04 -9.72
CA MET A 43 -9.51 -8.49 -9.52
C MET A 43 -9.30 -8.90 -8.05
N LEU A 44 -8.66 -8.04 -7.26
CA LEU A 44 -8.37 -8.25 -5.84
C LEU A 44 -9.33 -7.47 -4.92
N LYS A 45 -10.41 -6.91 -5.48
CA LYS A 45 -11.37 -6.09 -4.73
C LYS A 45 -11.95 -6.87 -3.55
N ASN A 46 -12.18 -6.18 -2.44
CA ASN A 46 -12.82 -6.79 -1.28
C ASN A 46 -13.79 -5.80 -0.63
N GLU A 47 -15.06 -5.90 -1.03
CA GLU A 47 -16.15 -5.08 -0.49
C GLU A 47 -16.57 -5.52 0.93
N SER A 48 -16.15 -6.71 1.38
CA SER A 48 -16.47 -7.26 2.70
C SER A 48 -15.56 -6.65 3.77
N MET A 49 -15.77 -5.36 4.06
CA MET A 49 -15.05 -4.56 5.06
C MET A 49 -15.48 -4.90 6.51
N LEU A 50 -15.69 -6.19 6.81
CA LEU A 50 -16.00 -6.68 8.15
C LEU A 50 -14.66 -6.88 8.90
N ASP A 51 -14.38 -5.97 9.82
CA ASP A 51 -13.28 -5.96 10.81
C ASP A 51 -11.82 -5.91 10.30
N SER A 52 -11.58 -6.15 9.01
CA SER A 52 -10.27 -5.95 8.35
C SER A 52 -10.42 -5.15 7.06
N LYS A 53 -9.39 -4.37 6.70
CA LYS A 53 -9.34 -3.66 5.41
C LYS A 53 -8.23 -4.23 4.54
N ARG A 54 -8.58 -4.59 3.31
CA ARG A 54 -7.62 -4.76 2.22
C ARG A 54 -7.25 -3.40 1.67
N ILE A 55 -5.96 -3.14 1.56
CA ILE A 55 -5.45 -1.95 0.91
C ILE A 55 -4.48 -2.39 -0.17
N ILE A 56 -4.78 -2.05 -1.41
CA ILE A 56 -4.02 -2.43 -2.59
C ILE A 56 -3.28 -1.21 -3.11
N MET A 57 -1.97 -1.37 -3.29
CA MET A 57 -1.10 -0.36 -3.89
C MET A 57 -0.31 -1.02 -5.01
N THR A 58 -0.38 -0.46 -6.22
CA THR A 58 0.36 -0.98 -7.38
C THR A 58 1.33 0.07 -7.91
N SER A 59 2.46 -0.36 -8.46
CA SER A 59 3.48 0.54 -8.99
C SER A 59 3.09 1.24 -10.28
N ALA A 60 2.18 0.64 -11.06
CA ALA A 60 1.80 1.10 -12.39
C ALA A 60 0.30 0.87 -12.63
N SER A 61 -0.25 1.57 -13.62
CA SER A 61 -1.62 1.38 -14.09
C SER A 61 -1.68 0.24 -15.11
N ASN A 62 -2.20 0.50 -16.31
CA ASN A 62 -2.14 -0.39 -17.47
C ASN A 62 -0.94 -0.05 -18.36
N GLU A 63 0.24 0.02 -17.75
CA GLU A 63 1.50 0.43 -18.38
C GLU A 63 2.70 -0.30 -17.76
N ASP A 64 3.90 -0.10 -18.33
CA ASP A 64 5.14 -0.70 -17.80
C ASP A 64 5.50 -0.13 -16.42
N ALA A 65 6.12 -0.99 -15.59
CA ALA A 65 6.73 -0.55 -14.35
C ALA A 65 8.22 -0.26 -14.54
N HIS A 66 8.69 0.82 -13.93
CA HIS A 66 10.05 1.32 -14.08
C HIS A 66 10.86 1.17 -12.80
N LEU A 67 11.96 0.42 -12.92
CA LEU A 67 13.03 0.32 -11.93
C LEU A 67 14.28 0.99 -12.50
N LEU A 68 14.47 2.27 -12.16
CA LEU A 68 15.55 3.10 -12.69
C LEU A 68 16.70 3.20 -11.70
N HIS A 69 17.90 3.54 -12.20
CA HIS A 69 19.10 3.71 -11.39
C HIS A 69 19.37 2.51 -10.46
N GLU A 70 19.39 1.30 -11.02
CA GLU A 70 19.59 0.06 -10.26
C GLU A 70 18.53 -0.15 -9.15
N GLY A 71 17.32 0.40 -9.35
CA GLY A 71 16.19 0.28 -8.43
C GLY A 71 16.07 1.42 -7.42
N ALA A 72 17.06 2.32 -7.31
CA ALA A 72 17.01 3.48 -6.41
C ALA A 72 15.90 4.47 -6.79
N LEU A 73 15.45 4.46 -8.05
CA LEU A 73 14.27 5.17 -8.50
C LEU A 73 13.24 4.16 -9.01
N SER A 74 12.47 3.64 -8.06
CA SER A 74 11.37 2.70 -8.26
C SER A 74 10.25 3.00 -7.26
N PHE A 75 9.03 2.53 -7.53
CA PHE A 75 7.91 2.79 -6.64
C PHE A 75 8.12 2.21 -5.24
N SER A 76 8.50 0.94 -5.12
CA SER A 76 8.74 0.30 -3.82
C SER A 76 9.91 0.93 -3.07
N TYR A 77 11.00 1.29 -3.74
CA TYR A 77 12.12 1.97 -3.07
C TYR A 77 11.64 3.28 -2.43
N GLN A 78 10.94 4.12 -3.20
CA GLN A 78 10.46 5.43 -2.71
C GLN A 78 9.41 5.26 -1.60
N PHE A 79 8.55 4.24 -1.70
CA PHE A 79 7.59 3.90 -0.66
C PHE A 79 8.29 3.49 0.64
N TRP A 80 9.22 2.54 0.58
CA TRP A 80 9.91 2.06 1.78
C TRP A 80 10.83 3.11 2.39
N ALA A 81 11.53 3.90 1.57
CA ALA A 81 12.33 5.05 2.05
C ALA A 81 11.46 6.02 2.85
N SER A 82 10.27 6.34 2.36
CA SER A 82 9.32 7.20 3.07
C SER A 82 8.77 6.57 4.35
N MET A 83 8.53 5.25 4.36
CA MET A 83 8.13 4.52 5.58
C MET A 83 9.18 4.56 6.69
N PHE A 84 10.48 4.62 6.34
CA PHE A 84 11.56 4.78 7.33
C PHE A 84 11.54 6.16 8.01
N GLU A 85 11.12 7.20 7.27
CA GLU A 85 11.01 8.56 7.80
C GLU A 85 9.72 8.78 8.60
N SER A 86 8.65 8.09 8.21
CA SER A 86 7.31 8.27 8.76
C SER A 86 6.53 6.96 8.73
N PRO A 87 5.90 6.55 9.85
CA PRO A 87 5.16 5.28 9.90
C PRO A 87 3.82 5.31 9.14
N TYR A 88 3.52 6.38 8.40
CA TYR A 88 2.23 6.60 7.78
C TYR A 88 2.22 6.17 6.32
N VAL A 89 1.56 5.04 6.04
CA VAL A 89 1.50 4.45 4.70
C VAL A 89 0.91 5.40 3.64
N TYR A 90 -0.03 6.28 4.03
CA TYR A 90 -0.54 7.34 3.14
C TYR A 90 0.57 8.26 2.62
N PHE A 91 1.44 8.70 3.53
CA PHE A 91 2.54 9.59 3.20
C PHE A 91 3.54 8.85 2.29
N ALA A 92 3.83 7.59 2.59
CA ALA A 92 4.69 6.75 1.77
C ALA A 92 4.17 6.52 0.36
N PHE A 93 2.88 6.21 0.20
CA PHE A 93 2.27 6.05 -1.11
C PHE A 93 2.33 7.36 -1.92
N ASN A 94 1.94 8.50 -1.32
CA ASN A 94 1.99 9.79 -2.02
C ASN A 94 3.41 10.21 -2.39
N GLN A 95 4.39 9.95 -1.52
CA GLN A 95 5.79 10.23 -1.82
C GLN A 95 6.26 9.38 -3.00
N ALA A 96 5.96 8.09 -3.01
CA ALA A 96 6.31 7.19 -4.11
C ALA A 96 5.60 7.59 -5.41
N GLN A 97 4.31 7.93 -5.35
CA GLN A 97 3.53 8.40 -6.49
C GLN A 97 4.13 9.69 -7.07
N THR A 98 4.49 10.66 -6.21
CA THR A 98 5.11 11.92 -6.65
C THR A 98 6.45 11.69 -7.33
N MET A 99 7.29 10.80 -6.79
CA MET A 99 8.61 10.50 -7.35
C MET A 99 8.53 9.76 -8.69
N MET A 100 7.49 8.96 -8.88
CA MET A 100 7.30 8.15 -10.09
C MET A 100 6.38 8.80 -11.14
N GLN A 101 5.77 9.96 -10.86
CA GLN A 101 4.69 10.57 -11.65
C GLN A 101 5.00 10.78 -13.15
N THR A 102 6.27 10.91 -13.53
CA THR A 102 6.69 11.09 -14.92
C THR A 102 7.01 9.78 -15.65
N TYR A 103 7.02 8.65 -14.93
CA TYR A 103 7.45 7.35 -15.42
C TYR A 103 6.30 6.34 -15.46
N GLN A 104 5.43 6.37 -14.46
CA GLN A 104 4.32 5.43 -14.29
C GLN A 104 3.27 6.02 -13.37
N THR A 105 2.09 5.41 -13.34
CA THR A 105 0.95 5.86 -12.56
C THR A 105 0.62 4.85 -11.46
N PRO A 106 1.19 4.98 -10.25
CA PRO A 106 0.81 4.14 -9.13
C PRO A 106 -0.68 4.21 -8.82
N GLN A 107 -1.26 3.07 -8.47
CA GLN A 107 -2.68 2.94 -8.14
C GLN A 107 -2.85 2.63 -6.65
N LEU A 108 -3.90 3.20 -6.05
CA LEU A 108 -4.34 2.91 -4.69
C LEU A 108 -5.82 2.55 -4.70
N ASP A 109 -6.17 1.39 -4.16
CA ASP A 109 -7.54 1.07 -3.74
C ASP A 109 -7.50 0.81 -2.23
N ALA A 110 -8.17 1.68 -1.46
CA ALA A 110 -8.16 1.64 0.00
C ALA A 110 -9.54 1.41 0.60
N ASP A 111 -10.57 1.37 -0.25
CA ASP A 111 -11.95 1.14 0.18
C ASP A 111 -12.52 -0.19 -0.32
N GLY A 112 -11.78 -0.88 -1.18
CA GLY A 112 -12.00 -2.26 -1.60
C GLY A 112 -13.00 -2.41 -2.75
N ASP A 113 -13.38 -1.33 -3.42
CA ASP A 113 -14.35 -1.37 -4.51
C ASP A 113 -13.76 -1.75 -5.88
N GLY A 114 -12.42 -1.87 -5.96
CA GLY A 114 -11.72 -2.24 -7.17
C GLY A 114 -11.53 -1.10 -8.17
N ILE A 115 -11.82 0.14 -7.79
CA ILE A 115 -11.58 1.34 -8.59
C ILE A 115 -10.46 2.14 -7.93
N ALA A 116 -9.32 2.21 -8.59
CA ALA A 116 -8.16 2.89 -8.01
C ALA A 116 -8.22 4.42 -8.10
N ASN A 117 -7.54 5.05 -7.15
CA ASN A 117 -7.25 6.48 -7.07
C ASN A 117 -8.51 7.35 -7.01
N GLU A 118 -9.63 6.80 -6.55
CA GLU A 118 -10.79 7.61 -6.25
C GLU A 118 -10.51 8.53 -5.07
N LYS A 119 -11.24 9.65 -5.01
CA LYS A 119 -11.16 10.55 -3.85
C LYS A 119 -11.46 9.82 -2.54
N LYS A 120 -12.32 8.79 -2.58
CA LYS A 120 -12.71 7.99 -1.42
C LYS A 120 -11.55 7.16 -0.88
N ASP A 121 -10.69 6.61 -1.74
CA ASP A 121 -9.48 5.90 -1.32
C ASP A 121 -8.58 6.75 -0.43
N PHE A 122 -8.30 7.98 -0.88
CA PHE A 122 -7.45 8.90 -0.14
C PHE A 122 -8.11 9.38 1.16
N LEU A 123 -9.44 9.49 1.21
CA LEU A 123 -10.19 9.86 2.42
C LEU A 123 -10.25 8.74 3.46
N VAL A 124 -10.48 7.50 3.02
CA VAL A 124 -10.48 6.30 3.89
C VAL A 124 -9.12 6.16 4.56
N TYR A 125 -8.05 6.41 3.81
CA TYR A 125 -6.69 6.42 4.33
C TYR A 125 -6.41 7.56 5.33
N TRP A 126 -6.88 8.77 5.02
CA TRP A 126 -6.73 9.94 5.90
C TRP A 126 -7.44 9.76 7.24
N ALA A 127 -8.63 9.15 7.24
CA ALA A 127 -9.37 8.86 8.48
C ALA A 127 -8.62 7.84 9.36
N ALA A 128 -8.04 6.80 8.74
CA ALA A 128 -7.21 5.83 9.46
C ALA A 128 -5.96 6.48 10.08
N TRP A 129 -5.32 7.41 9.37
CA TRP A 129 -4.19 8.21 9.88
C TRP A 129 -4.58 9.02 11.12
N MET A 130 -5.68 9.77 11.07
CA MET A 130 -6.15 10.57 12.22
C MET A 130 -6.43 9.69 13.44
N TYR A 131 -6.95 8.48 13.23
CA TYR A 131 -7.22 7.53 14.31
C TYR A 131 -5.93 7.02 14.97
N GLN A 132 -4.93 6.61 14.18
CA GLN A 132 -3.63 6.19 14.70
C GLN A 132 -2.87 7.35 15.37
N TYR A 133 -2.87 8.54 14.76
CA TYR A 133 -2.26 9.74 15.33
C TYR A 133 -2.88 10.13 16.69
N LYS A 134 -4.21 10.02 16.83
CA LYS A 134 -4.91 10.27 18.10
C LYS A 134 -4.57 9.22 19.16
N LYS A 135 -4.35 7.95 18.80
CA LYS A 135 -3.89 6.90 19.73
C LYS A 135 -2.43 7.08 20.16
N ALA A 136 -1.56 7.54 19.26
CA ALA A 136 -0.15 7.79 19.55
C ALA A 136 0.07 8.98 20.52
N ARG A 137 -0.94 9.84 20.74
CA ARG A 137 -0.86 11.01 21.64
C ARG A 137 -1.00 10.72 23.15
N TYR A 138 -1.08 9.46 23.58
CA TYR A 138 -1.24 9.13 25.02
C TYR A 138 -0.08 8.40 25.69
N VAL A 139 1.12 8.36 25.10
CA VAL A 139 2.35 7.99 25.83
C VAL A 139 3.48 8.95 25.46
N ARG A 140 3.49 10.13 26.07
CA ARG A 140 4.68 11.00 26.10
C ARG A 140 5.49 10.64 27.33
N PHE A 141 6.40 9.68 27.22
CA PHE A 141 7.50 9.59 28.19
C PHE A 141 8.40 10.81 27.95
N LEU A 142 8.31 11.79 28.85
CA LEU A 142 9.28 12.89 28.92
C LEU A 142 10.60 12.31 29.45
N MET A 143 11.45 11.79 28.57
CA MET A 143 12.87 11.66 28.89
C MET A 143 13.50 13.04 28.71
N HIS A 144 13.74 13.74 29.83
CA HIS A 144 14.64 14.88 29.86
C HIS A 144 16.05 14.35 29.60
N CYS A 145 16.66 14.69 28.46
CA CYS A 145 18.10 14.66 28.34
C CYS A 145 18.66 15.85 29.12
N HIS A 146 19.37 15.56 30.22
CA HIS A 146 20.30 16.53 30.80
C HIS A 146 21.55 16.55 29.92
N GLU A 147 21.93 17.74 29.50
CA GLU A 147 23.24 18.03 28.91
C GLU A 147 24.34 17.72 29.94
N TYR A 148 25.41 17.05 29.50
CA TYR A 148 26.71 17.05 30.15
C TYR A 148 27.68 17.85 29.29
#